data_AF-A0A180GBB3-F1
#
_entry.id   AF-A0A180GBB3-F1
#
_cell.length_a   1.000
_cell.length_b   1.000
_cell.length_c   1.000
_cell.angle_alpha   90.00
_cell.angle_beta   90.00
_cell.angle_gamma   90.00
#
_symmetry.space_group_name_H-M   'P 1'
#
loop_
_entity.id
_entity.type
_entity.pdbx_description
1 polymer ?
#
loop_
_entity_poly.entity_id
_entity_poly.type
_entity_poly.pdbx_seq_one_letter_code
_entity_poly.pdbx_strand_id
1 'polypeptide(L)'
;MEIREVLIDPPTFLLYSEKENNRQQAIHELIQTESGFVEICQTLSQEIMLFGTTFLSALEGRQPQTAGALVQVLGGIMFDYIRGGEAFRHYCSN
;
A
#
# COMPACT_ATOMS: atom_id res chain seq x y z
N MET A 1 -18.71 -0.21 0.02
CA MET A 1 -17.47 0.36 0.57
C MET A 1 -17.11 1.51 -0.34
N GLU A 2 -17.43 2.74 0.05
CA GLU A 2 -17.12 3.91 -0.78
C GLU A 2 -15.61 4.13 -0.73
N ILE A 3 -14.96 3.99 -1.89
CA ILE A 3 -13.56 4.36 -2.07
C ILE A 3 -13.52 5.89 -1.92
N ARG A 4 -13.15 6.37 -0.74
CA ARG A 4 -12.74 7.76 -0.60
C ARG A 4 -11.48 7.89 -1.44
N GLU A 5 -11.58 8.59 -2.56
CA GLU A 5 -10.40 9.17 -3.18
C GLU A 5 -9.70 10.01 -2.11
N VAL A 6 -8.65 9.46 -1.51
CA VAL A 6 -7.69 10.23 -0.73
C VAL A 6 -6.83 10.98 -1.74
N LEU A 7 -7.47 11.92 -2.45
CA LEU A 7 -6.82 12.97 -3.19
C LEU A 7 -6.10 13.80 -2.12
N ILE A 8 -4.81 13.52 -1.98
CA ILE A 8 -3.90 14.30 -1.15
C ILE A 8 -4.11 15.76 -1.52
N ASP A 9 -4.43 16.57 -0.52
CA ASP A 9 -4.82 17.97 -0.71
C ASP A 9 -3.69 18.70 -1.48
N PRO A 10 -3.93 19.25 -2.69
CA PRO A 10 -2.95 19.95 -3.50
C PRO A 10 -2.08 20.99 -2.76
N PRO A 11 -2.59 21.77 -1.79
CA PRO A 11 -1.75 22.72 -1.05
C PRO A 11 -0.68 22.06 -0.18
N THR A 12 -0.83 20.77 0.16
CA THR A 12 0.14 20.03 0.98
C THR A 12 1.41 19.70 0.20
N PHE A 13 1.29 19.37 -1.09
CA PHE A 13 2.43 19.07 -1.97
C PHE A 13 3.34 20.28 -2.24
N LEU A 14 2.82 21.50 -2.13
CA LEU A 14 3.58 22.73 -2.39
C LEU A 14 4.57 23.07 -1.25
N LEU A 15 4.48 22.39 -0.10
CA LEU A 15 5.35 22.60 1.06
C LEU A 15 6.55 21.64 1.10
N TYR A 16 6.56 20.60 0.26
CA TYR A 16 7.57 19.55 0.29
C TYR A 16 8.48 19.60 -0.94
N SER A 17 9.72 19.12 -0.77
CA SER A 17 10.65 18.97 -1.89
C SER A 17 10.09 18.03 -2.96
N GLU A 18 10.45 18.24 -4.23
CA GLU A 18 10.09 17.34 -5.34
C GLU A 18 10.40 15.87 -5.03
N LYS A 19 11.54 15.61 -4.35
CA LYS A 19 11.92 14.27 -3.89
C LYS A 19 10.88 13.63 -2.96
N GLU A 20 10.33 14.42 -2.04
CA GLU A 20 9.32 13.94 -1.09
C GLU A 20 7.96 13.76 -1.78
N ASN A 21 7.61 14.64 -2.72
CA ASN A 21 6.41 14.48 -3.53
C ASN A 21 6.45 13.18 -4.35
N ASN A 22 7.58 12.92 -5.03
CA ASN A 22 7.80 11.68 -5.78
C ASN A 22 7.74 10.46 -4.87
N ARG A 23 8.28 10.55 -3.65
CA ARG A 23 8.23 9.47 -2.67
C ARG A 23 6.79 9.14 -2.27
N GLN A 24 5.98 10.15 -1.99
CA GLN A 24 4.59 9.95 -1.60
C GLN A 24 3.76 9.42 -2.76
N GLN A 25 3.95 9.97 -3.97
CA GLN A 25 3.29 9.46 -5.16
C GLN A 25 3.56 7.96 -5.37
N ALA A 26 4.83 7.53 -5.29
CA ALA A 26 5.17 6.11 -5.43
C ALA A 26 4.53 5.23 -4.34
N ILE A 27 4.39 5.72 -3.11
CA ILE A 27 3.72 4.99 -2.02
C ILE A 27 2.22 4.87 -2.30
N HIS A 28 1.59 5.92 -2.81
CA HIS A 28 0.18 5.89 -3.19
C HIS A 28 -0.08 4.95 -4.37
N GLU A 29 0.79 4.97 -5.39
CA GLU A 29 0.74 4.02 -6.51
C GLU A 29 0.88 2.56 -6.03
N LEU A 30 1.76 2.30 -5.07
CA LEU A 30 1.92 0.99 -4.44
C LEU A 30 0.64 0.53 -3.73
N ILE A 31 0.04 1.40 -2.89
CA ILE A 31 -1.20 1.10 -2.17
C ILE A 31 -2.35 0.80 -3.15
N GLN A 32 -2.49 1.61 -4.20
CA GLN A 32 -3.52 1.41 -5.22
C GLN A 32 -3.34 0.08 -5.96
N THR A 33 -2.10 -0.22 -6.37
CA THR A 33 -1.78 -1.47 -7.09
C THR A 33 -2.06 -2.69 -6.22
N GLU A 34 -1.64 -2.66 -4.95
CA GLU A 34 -1.86 -3.75 -4.02
C GLU A 34 -3.36 -3.93 -3.68
N SER A 35 -4.12 -2.84 -3.55
CA SER A 35 -5.57 -2.91 -3.33
C SER A 35 -6.28 -3.61 -4.48
N GLY A 36 -5.96 -3.24 -5.72
CA GLY A 36 -6.49 -3.92 -6.90
C GLY A 36 -6.05 -5.39 -6.98
N PHE A 37 -4.80 -5.69 -6.59
CA PHE A 37 -4.31 -7.06 -6.52
C PHE A 37 -5.07 -7.91 -5.50
N VAL A 38 -5.33 -7.36 -4.31
CA VAL A 38 -6.13 -8.02 -3.26
C VAL A 38 -7.54 -8.32 -3.74
N GLU A 39 -8.20 -7.35 -4.40
CA GLU A 39 -9.54 -7.54 -4.97
C GLU A 39 -9.57 -8.69 -5.98
N ILE A 40 -8.57 -8.78 -6.85
CA ILE A 40 -8.43 -9.92 -7.79
C ILE A 40 -8.27 -11.23 -7.01
N CYS A 41 -7.39 -11.25 -6.00
CA CYS A 41 -7.08 -12.44 -5.23
C CYS A 41 -8.24 -12.94 -4.35
N GLN A 42 -9.21 -12.10 -4.00
CA GLN A 42 -10.44 -12.53 -3.31
C GLN A 42 -11.15 -13.68 -4.04
N THR A 43 -11.01 -13.75 -5.36
CA THR A 43 -11.63 -14.77 -6.20
C THR A 43 -10.70 -15.94 -6.55
N LEU A 44 -9.39 -15.79 -6.37
CA LEU A 44 -8.38 -16.75 -6.84
C LEU A 44 -7.71 -17.55 -5.71
N SER A 45 -7.36 -16.87 -4.61
CA SER A 45 -6.63 -17.49 -3.50
C SER A 45 -6.83 -16.70 -2.22
N GLN A 46 -7.46 -17.33 -1.23
CA GLN A 46 -7.68 -16.72 0.08
C GLN A 46 -6.38 -16.44 0.83
N GLU A 47 -5.36 -17.29 0.67
CA GLU A 47 -4.06 -17.14 1.32
C GLU A 47 -3.31 -15.90 0.79
N ILE A 48 -3.24 -15.75 -0.53
CA ILE A 48 -2.57 -14.61 -1.17
C ILE A 48 -3.33 -13.31 -0.88
N MET A 49 -4.65 -13.36 -0.91
CA MET A 49 -5.50 -12.23 -0.53
C MET A 49 -5.28 -11.80 0.92
N LEU A 50 -5.21 -12.76 1.86
CA LEU A 50 -4.93 -12.48 3.27
C LEU A 50 -3.54 -11.87 3.46
N PHE A 51 -2.56 -12.34 2.69
CA PHE A 51 -1.22 -11.77 2.69
C PHE A 51 -1.21 -10.30 2.25
N GLY A 52 -1.84 -9.98 1.11
CA GLY A 52 -1.93 -8.61 0.60
C GLY A 52 -2.75 -7.66 1.50
N THR A 53 -3.87 -8.13 2.06
CA THR A 53 -4.68 -7.34 3.02
C THR A 53 -3.92 -7.02 4.31
N THR A 54 -3.08 -7.94 4.80
CA THR A 54 -2.23 -7.71 5.97
C THR A 54 -1.21 -6.60 5.69
N PHE A 55 -0.63 -6.60 4.50
CA PHE A 55 0.30 -5.57 4.07
C PHE A 55 -0.36 -4.19 3.92
N LEU A 56 -1.53 -4.12 3.28
CA LEU A 56 -2.31 -2.88 3.19
C LEU A 56 -2.70 -2.34 4.57
N SER A 57 -3.17 -3.20 5.47
CA SER A 57 -3.51 -2.82 6.85
C SER A 57 -2.31 -2.24 7.60
N ALA A 58 -1.12 -2.81 7.39
CA ALA A 58 0.11 -2.31 7.98
C ALA A 58 0.50 -0.92 7.42
N LEU A 59 0.27 -0.67 6.13
CA LEU A 59 0.51 0.63 5.49
C LEU A 59 -0.48 1.69 5.96
N GLU A 60 -1.78 1.37 6.01
CA GLU A 60 -2.83 2.25 6.53
C GLU A 60 -2.58 2.61 8.00
N GLY A 61 -2.12 1.67 8.82
CA GLY A 61 -1.72 1.91 10.20
C GLY A 61 -0.56 2.90 10.37
N ARG A 62 0.17 3.23 9.30
CA ARG A 62 1.23 4.26 9.29
C ARG A 62 0.80 5.59 8.70
N GLN A 63 -0.41 5.68 8.14
CA GLN A 63 -0.97 6.95 7.70
C GLN A 63 -1.51 7.72 8.91
N PRO A 64 -1.03 8.94 9.18
CA PRO A 64 -1.61 9.75 10.24
C PRO A 64 -3.07 10.09 9.91
N GLN A 65 -3.97 9.97 10.89
CA GLN A 65 -5.41 10.25 10.75
C GLN A 65 -5.75 11.75 10.56
N THR A 66 -4.76 12.57 10.23
CA THR A 66 -4.88 14.02 10.06
C THR A 66 -4.78 14.39 8.59
N ALA A 67 -5.38 15.51 8.20
CA ALA A 67 -5.35 16.03 6.83
C ALA A 67 -3.88 16.17 6.35
N GLY A 68 -3.56 15.56 5.20
CA GLY A 68 -2.19 15.42 4.70
C GLY A 68 -1.50 14.12 5.13
N ALA A 69 -2.19 12.98 5.01
CA ALA A 69 -1.75 11.65 5.42
C ALA A 69 -0.48 11.15 4.70
N LEU A 70 0.68 11.67 5.10
CA LEU A 70 1.98 11.32 4.54
C LEU A 70 2.54 10.09 5.24
N VAL A 71 2.92 9.08 4.48
CA VAL A 71 3.60 7.90 5.03
C VAL A 71 5.05 8.28 5.32
N GLN A 72 5.44 8.28 6.59
CA GLN A 72 6.80 8.72 7.01
C GLN A 72 7.84 7.60 6.89
N VAL A 73 7.52 6.39 7.34
CA VAL A 73 8.45 5.24 7.35
C VAL A 73 7.72 3.99 6.88
N LEU A 74 8.14 3.41 5.75
CA LEU A 74 7.61 2.14 5.24
C LEU A 74 8.61 0.99 5.22
N GLY A 75 9.89 1.24 5.51
CA GLY A 75 10.98 0.26 5.28
C GLY A 75 10.77 -1.08 5.99
N GLY A 76 10.31 -1.07 7.25
CA GLY A 76 10.02 -2.30 7.99
C GLY A 76 8.86 -3.10 7.39
N ILE A 77 7.80 -2.41 6.96
CA ILE A 77 6.63 -3.04 6.34
C ILE A 77 7.02 -3.71 5.02
N MET A 78 7.80 -3.00 4.18
CA MET A 78 8.30 -3.56 2.93
C MET A 78 9.22 -4.75 3.15
N PHE A 79 10.06 -4.71 4.19
CA PHE A 79 10.95 -5.82 4.52
C PHE A 79 10.16 -7.08 4.90
N ASP A 80 9.12 -6.93 5.72
CA ASP A 80 8.26 -8.05 6.11
C ASP A 80 7.47 -8.59 4.91
N TYR A 81 6.96 -7.71 4.05
CA TYR A 81 6.28 -8.10 2.81
C TYR A 81 7.18 -8.89 1.85
N ILE A 82 8.40 -8.40 1.58
CA ILE A 82 9.34 -9.10 0.69
C ILE A 82 9.72 -10.47 1.24
N ARG A 83 9.94 -10.58 2.56
CA ARG A 83 10.24 -11.87 3.21
C ARG A 83 9.06 -12.83 3.17
N GLY A 84 7.83 -12.33 3.23
CA GLY A 84 6.61 -13.11 3.15
C GLY A 84 6.26 -13.62 1.74
N GLY A 85 7.02 -13.22 0.71
CA GLY A 85 6.77 -13.60 -0.68
C GLY A 85 6.75 -15.10 -0.99
N GLU A 86 7.18 -15.96 -0.04
CA GLU A 86 7.00 -17.41 -0.17
C GLU A 86 5.51 -17.83 -0.27
N ALA A 87 4.58 -17.01 0.23
CA ALA A 87 3.14 -17.23 0.10
C ALA A 87 2.68 -17.35 -1.37
N PHE A 88 3.38 -16.72 -2.30
CA PHE A 88 3.07 -16.81 -3.74
C PHE A 88 3.64 -18.08 -4.39
N ARG A 89 4.63 -18.72 -3.77
CA ARG A 89 5.45 -19.75 -4.42
C ARG A 89 4.61 -20.91 -4.94
N HIS A 90 3.73 -21.45 -4.11
CA HIS A 90 2.93 -22.62 -4.46
C HIS A 90 1.92 -22.32 -5.57
N TYR A 91 1.34 -21.12 -5.55
CA TYR A 91 0.38 -20.70 -6.57
C TYR A 91 1.07 -20.43 -7.92
N CYS A 92 2.21 -19.73 -7.93
CA CYS A 92 2.90 -19.34 -9.16
C CYS A 92 3.76 -20.44 -9.79
N SER A 93 4.04 -21.53 -9.06
CA SER A 93 4.85 -22.66 -9.58
C SER A 93 4.03 -23.75 -10.27
N ASN A 94 2.70 -23.70 -10.18
CA ASN A 94 1.77 -24.63 -10.81
C ASN A 94 1.09 -23.99 -12.02
#